data_AF-A0A1A0IIC8-F1
#
_entry.id   AF-A0A1A0IIC8-F1
#
_cell.length_a   1.000
_cell.length_b   1.000
_cell.length_c   1.000
_cell.angle_alpha   90.00
_cell.angle_beta   90.00
_cell.angle_gamma   90.00
#
_symmetry.space_group_name_H-M   'P 1'
#
loop_
_entity.id
_entity.type
_entity.pdbx_description
1 polymer ?
#
loop_
_entity_poly.entity_id
_entity_poly.type
_entity_poly.pdbx_seq_one_letter_code
_entity_poly.pdbx_strand_id
1 'polypeptide(L)'
;MEQVAVVQAAWAFLVPAVVNGDLQSVWHLVDLPLRAQLAWQWVEDNAEQLREHGHDLRASAIGIVDLPAGKRPLWEHFERVHVRGLREAFPDPEHWGIGATRRPLADELMLIHVVDKAKLADGETWQVGEEQYVYPIVLRKLDAQWVIASLGNSPLTSQGLTVQ
;
A
#
# COMPACT_ATOMS: atom_id res chain seq x y z
N MET A 1 5.86 -5.54 -21.80
CA MET A 1 4.43 -5.39 -21.44
C MET A 1 4.20 -5.50 -19.93
N GLU A 2 4.85 -6.44 -19.22
CA GLU A 2 4.66 -6.64 -17.79
C GLU A 2 4.92 -5.39 -16.91
N GLN A 3 5.99 -4.62 -17.17
CA GLN A 3 6.26 -3.39 -16.42
C GLN A 3 5.13 -2.36 -16.54
N VAL A 4 4.51 -2.25 -17.72
CA VAL A 4 3.38 -1.33 -17.93
C VAL A 4 2.20 -1.75 -17.08
N ALA A 5 1.91 -3.06 -17.01
CA ALA A 5 0.84 -3.59 -16.17
C ALA A 5 1.09 -3.35 -14.66
N VAL A 6 2.33 -3.51 -14.20
CA VAL A 6 2.73 -3.22 -12.80
C VAL A 6 2.52 -1.74 -12.48
N VAL A 7 2.99 -0.85 -13.36
CA VAL A 7 2.84 0.61 -13.18
C VAL A 7 1.37 1.01 -13.20
N GLN A 8 0.57 0.45 -14.11
CA GLN A 8 -0.88 0.68 -14.17
C GLN A 8 -1.58 0.21 -12.89
N ALA A 9 -1.23 -0.96 -12.36
CA ALA A 9 -1.80 -1.47 -11.12
C ALA A 9 -1.45 -0.57 -9.91
N ALA A 10 -0.21 -0.06 -9.85
CA ALA A 10 0.17 0.89 -8.83
C ALA A 10 -0.64 2.19 -8.89
N TRP A 11 -0.83 2.77 -10.09
CA TRP A 11 -1.68 3.95 -10.25
C TRP A 11 -3.15 3.68 -9.91
N ALA A 12 -3.66 2.51 -10.30
CA ALA A 12 -5.02 2.08 -10.01
C ALA A 12 -5.29 1.97 -8.51
N PHE A 13 -4.27 1.71 -7.69
CA PHE A 13 -4.35 1.76 -6.23
C PHE A 13 -4.11 3.18 -5.68
N LEU A 14 -3.00 3.81 -6.07
CA LEU A 14 -2.51 5.05 -5.47
C LEU A 14 -3.48 6.23 -5.65
N VAL A 15 -4.07 6.38 -6.85
CA VAL A 15 -4.97 7.50 -7.12
C VAL A 15 -6.23 7.39 -6.26
N PRO A 16 -7.00 6.28 -6.26
CA PRO A 16 -8.17 6.19 -5.39
C PRO A 16 -7.80 6.23 -3.90
N ALA A 17 -6.82 5.43 -3.45
CA ALA A 17 -6.51 5.32 -2.03
C ALA A 17 -5.96 6.62 -1.43
N VAL A 18 -5.05 7.31 -2.14
CA VAL A 18 -4.32 8.44 -1.55
C VAL A 18 -4.87 9.78 -2.03
N VAL A 19 -5.10 9.95 -3.34
CA VAL A 19 -5.62 11.22 -3.87
C VAL A 19 -7.07 11.38 -3.46
N ASN A 20 -7.92 10.41 -3.80
CA ASN A 20 -9.35 10.50 -3.52
C ASN A 20 -9.67 10.18 -2.06
N GLY A 21 -8.79 9.46 -1.37
CA GLY A 21 -9.02 9.00 0.01
C GLY A 21 -10.05 7.88 0.11
N ASP A 22 -10.25 7.14 -0.98
CA ASP A 22 -11.18 6.01 -1.11
C ASP A 22 -10.36 4.72 -1.19
N LEU A 23 -9.87 4.28 -0.03
CA LEU A 23 -9.17 3.00 0.10
C LEU A 23 -10.15 1.83 -0.07
N GLN A 24 -11.43 2.03 0.26
CA GLN A 24 -12.46 1.01 0.18
C GLN A 24 -12.63 0.45 -1.22
N SER A 25 -12.77 1.32 -2.22
CA SER A 25 -13.00 0.87 -3.60
C SER A 25 -11.83 0.06 -4.16
N VAL A 26 -10.61 0.31 -3.67
CA VAL A 26 -9.38 -0.38 -4.09
C VAL A 26 -8.86 -1.39 -3.08
N TRP A 27 -9.62 -1.70 -2.03
CA TRP A 27 -9.19 -2.69 -1.04
C TRP A 27 -8.95 -4.06 -1.67
N HIS A 28 -9.72 -4.39 -2.70
CA HIS A 28 -9.54 -5.59 -3.50
C HIS A 28 -8.19 -5.65 -4.24
N LEU A 29 -7.50 -4.52 -4.43
CA LEU A 29 -6.15 -4.42 -5.00
C LEU A 29 -5.04 -4.57 -3.96
N VAL A 30 -5.37 -4.70 -2.68
CA VAL A 30 -4.40 -4.96 -1.62
C VAL A 30 -4.26 -6.47 -1.43
N ASP A 31 -3.05 -6.97 -1.31
CA ASP A 31 -2.77 -8.38 -1.06
C ASP A 31 -3.34 -8.82 0.30
N LEU A 32 -3.87 -10.04 0.39
CA LEU A 32 -4.58 -10.52 1.58
C LEU A 32 -3.69 -10.50 2.85
N PRO A 33 -2.43 -10.96 2.82
CA PRO A 33 -1.47 -10.75 3.90
C PRO A 33 -1.33 -9.29 4.35
N LEU A 34 -1.22 -8.34 3.41
CA LEU A 34 -1.12 -6.92 3.75
C LEU A 34 -2.42 -6.40 4.37
N ARG A 35 -3.60 -6.81 3.86
CA ARG A 35 -4.89 -6.47 4.47
C ARG A 35 -4.95 -6.94 5.92
N ALA A 36 -4.54 -8.18 6.17
CA ALA A 36 -4.50 -8.76 7.51
C ALA A 36 -3.57 -7.98 8.43
N GLN A 37 -2.36 -7.66 7.96
CA GLN A 37 -1.39 -6.87 8.73
C GLN A 37 -1.97 -5.50 9.12
N LEU A 38 -2.50 -4.75 8.15
CA LEU A 38 -3.05 -3.42 8.39
C LEU A 38 -4.26 -3.46 9.35
N ALA A 39 -5.16 -4.43 9.15
CA ALA A 39 -6.33 -4.61 10.01
C ALA A 39 -5.94 -4.95 11.45
N TRP A 40 -5.00 -5.89 11.63
CA TRP A 40 -4.52 -6.27 12.95
C TRP A 40 -3.78 -5.15 13.66
N GLN A 41 -2.86 -4.47 12.97
CA GLN A 41 -2.14 -3.32 13.54
C GLN A 41 -3.11 -2.25 14.02
N TRP A 42 -4.10 -1.89 13.21
CA TRP A 42 -5.09 -0.89 13.61
C TRP A 42 -5.94 -1.33 14.79
N VAL A 43 -6.35 -2.60 14.85
CA VAL A 43 -7.08 -3.14 16.00
C VAL A 43 -6.23 -3.09 17.27
N GLU A 44 -4.93 -3.40 17.18
CA GLU A 44 -4.01 -3.31 18.30
C GLU A 44 -3.81 -1.87 18.78
N ASP A 45 -3.59 -0.94 17.85
CA ASP A 45 -3.41 0.48 18.13
C ASP A 45 -4.66 1.13 18.78
N ASN A 46 -5.84 0.55 18.54
CA ASN A 46 -7.12 1.05 19.04
C ASN A 46 -7.77 0.09 20.06
N ALA A 47 -7.00 -0.85 20.62
CA ALA A 47 -7.56 -1.97 21.39
C ALA A 47 -8.32 -1.55 22.65
N GLU A 48 -7.86 -0.51 23.36
CA GLU A 48 -8.54 0.03 24.54
C GLU A 48 -9.91 0.59 24.17
N GLN A 49 -9.95 1.52 23.22
CA GLN A 49 -11.19 2.13 22.73
C GLN A 49 -12.16 1.08 22.18
N LEU A 50 -11.68 0.10 21.41
CA LEU A 50 -12.51 -0.98 20.87
C LEU A 50 -13.15 -1.80 22.00
N ARG A 51 -12.40 -2.15 23.05
CA ARG A 51 -12.94 -2.89 24.21
C ARG A 51 -13.96 -2.07 24.99
N GLU A 52 -13.71 -0.79 25.22
CA GLU A 52 -14.65 0.12 25.89
C GLU A 52 -16.01 0.19 25.17
N HIS A 53 -15.99 0.11 23.84
CA HIS A 53 -17.19 0.09 23.00
C HIS A 53 -17.75 -1.32 22.77
N GLY A 54 -17.23 -2.35 23.46
CA GLY A 54 -17.73 -3.72 23.41
C GLY A 54 -17.39 -4.50 22.14
N HIS A 55 -16.40 -4.06 21.36
CA HIS A 55 -15.95 -4.77 20.16
C HIS A 55 -15.04 -5.96 20.51
N ASP A 56 -15.25 -7.08 19.83
CA ASP A 56 -14.28 -8.18 19.80
C ASP A 56 -13.15 -7.83 18.82
N LEU A 57 -11.92 -7.84 19.31
CA LEU A 57 -10.74 -7.40 18.55
C LEU A 57 -10.51 -8.28 17.32
N ARG A 58 -10.59 -9.61 17.49
CA ARG A 58 -10.35 -10.56 16.42
C ARG A 58 -11.41 -10.47 15.33
N ALA A 59 -12.68 -10.42 15.72
CA ALA A 59 -13.80 -10.26 14.81
C ALA A 59 -13.75 -8.92 14.08
N SER A 60 -13.26 -7.87 14.74
CA SER A 60 -13.05 -6.55 14.12
C SER A 60 -11.97 -6.61 13.03
N ALA A 61 -10.82 -7.22 13.32
CA ALA A 61 -9.75 -7.41 12.34
C ALA A 61 -10.23 -8.22 11.13
N ILE A 62 -10.87 -9.38 11.38
CA ILE A 62 -11.43 -10.22 10.32
C ILE A 62 -12.47 -9.45 9.48
N GLY A 63 -13.34 -8.68 10.14
CA GLY A 63 -14.36 -7.87 9.47
C GLY A 63 -13.77 -6.81 8.54
N ILE A 64 -12.61 -6.24 8.87
CA ILE A 64 -11.88 -5.30 8.01
C ILE A 64 -11.22 -6.02 6.83
N VAL A 65 -10.64 -7.21 7.07
CA VAL A 65 -9.97 -8.00 6.02
C VAL A 65 -10.94 -8.46 4.95
N ASP A 66 -12.07 -9.06 5.36
CA ASP A 66 -13.00 -9.78 4.47
C ASP A 66 -14.06 -8.89 3.82
N LEU A 67 -13.96 -7.58 4.03
CA LEU A 67 -15.01 -6.58 3.90
C LEU A 67 -16.14 -6.89 2.90
N PRO A 68 -17.31 -7.38 3.37
CA PRO A 68 -18.55 -7.28 2.61
C PRO A 68 -19.07 -5.83 2.73
N ALA A 69 -19.57 -5.26 1.64
CA ALA A 69 -19.98 -3.85 1.47
C ALA A 69 -20.99 -3.25 2.50
N GLY A 70 -21.43 -4.04 3.50
CA GLY A 70 -22.50 -3.71 4.46
C GLY A 70 -22.09 -3.40 5.91
N LYS A 71 -20.80 -3.50 6.31
CA LYS A 71 -20.38 -3.23 7.71
C LYS A 71 -19.33 -2.12 7.80
N ARG A 72 -19.81 -0.88 7.71
CA ARG A 72 -19.02 0.36 7.64
C ARG A 72 -18.54 0.99 8.97
N PRO A 73 -19.06 0.69 10.18
CA PRO A 73 -18.74 1.51 11.36
C PRO A 73 -17.25 1.62 11.70
N LEU A 74 -16.50 0.52 11.60
CA LEU A 74 -15.06 0.53 11.88
C LEU A 74 -14.23 0.89 10.65
N TRP A 75 -14.77 0.66 9.44
CA TRP A 75 -14.06 0.91 8.18
C TRP A 75 -13.76 2.39 8.00
N GLU A 76 -14.71 3.27 8.24
CA GLU A 76 -14.51 4.72 8.05
C GLU A 76 -13.35 5.24 8.91
N HIS A 77 -13.24 4.75 10.15
CA HIS A 77 -12.12 5.10 11.02
C HIS A 77 -10.81 4.47 10.55
N PHE A 78 -10.84 3.19 10.18
CA PHE A 78 -9.69 2.47 9.62
C PHE A 78 -9.13 3.17 8.37
N GLU A 79 -9.99 3.46 7.40
CA GLU A 79 -9.64 4.13 6.15
C GLU A 79 -9.07 5.51 6.42
N ARG A 80 -9.75 6.33 7.22
CA ARG A 80 -9.27 7.68 7.55
C ARG A 80 -7.85 7.68 8.13
N VAL A 81 -7.55 6.74 9.04
CA VAL A 81 -6.21 6.63 9.65
C VAL A 81 -5.16 6.21 8.62
N HIS A 82 -5.45 5.19 7.80
CA HIS A 82 -4.50 4.70 6.81
C HIS A 82 -4.29 5.67 5.65
N VAL A 83 -5.36 6.26 5.12
CA VAL A 83 -5.28 7.29 4.07
C VAL A 83 -4.45 8.47 4.55
N ARG A 84 -4.64 8.91 5.81
CA ARG A 84 -3.78 9.95 6.41
C ARG A 84 -2.32 9.50 6.45
N GLY A 85 -2.04 8.31 6.97
CA GLY A 85 -0.67 7.79 7.04
C GLY A 85 -0.01 7.64 5.66
N LEU A 86 -0.77 7.26 4.63
CA LEU A 86 -0.28 7.23 3.25
C LEU A 86 0.02 8.63 2.72
N ARG A 87 -0.84 9.62 2.96
CA ARG A 87 -0.60 11.02 2.54
C ARG A 87 0.60 11.64 3.26
N GLU A 88 0.87 11.25 4.50
CA GLU A 88 2.06 11.67 5.24
C GLU A 88 3.33 10.95 4.73
N ALA A 89 3.18 9.70 4.28
CA ALA A 89 4.29 8.90 3.80
C ALA A 89 4.71 9.24 2.37
N PHE A 90 3.79 9.58 1.47
CA PHE A 90 4.08 9.87 0.07
C PHE A 90 4.30 11.37 -0.18
N PRO A 91 4.99 11.76 -1.27
CA PRO A 91 5.10 13.17 -1.64
C PRO A 91 3.75 13.69 -2.15
N ASP A 92 3.70 14.98 -2.50
CA ASP A 92 2.50 15.56 -3.11
C ASP A 92 2.09 14.77 -4.38
N PRO A 93 0.84 14.24 -4.46
CA PRO A 93 0.38 13.47 -5.60
C PRO A 93 0.46 14.19 -6.94
N GLU A 94 0.39 15.52 -6.96
CA GLU A 94 0.54 16.30 -8.21
C GLU A 94 1.92 16.10 -8.85
N HIS A 95 2.93 15.79 -8.03
CA HIS A 95 4.31 15.61 -8.48
C HIS A 95 4.72 14.15 -8.64
N TRP A 96 3.81 13.18 -8.51
CA TRP A 96 4.21 11.78 -8.57
C TRP A 96 4.74 11.35 -9.94
N GLY A 97 5.82 10.57 -9.90
CA GLY A 97 6.30 9.74 -10.99
C GLY A 97 6.51 8.30 -10.50
N ILE A 98 6.45 7.33 -11.42
CA ILE A 98 6.87 5.95 -11.14
C ILE A 98 8.03 5.62 -12.07
N GLY A 99 9.13 5.14 -11.49
CA GLY A 99 10.32 4.76 -12.26
C GLY A 99 10.02 3.69 -13.32
N ALA A 100 10.52 3.89 -14.54
CA ALA A 100 10.30 2.97 -15.66
C ALA A 100 11.13 1.67 -15.57
N THR A 101 12.17 1.66 -14.73
CA THR A 101 13.09 0.52 -14.60
C THR A 101 12.41 -0.65 -13.88
N ARG A 102 12.50 -1.84 -14.49
CA ARG A 102 12.05 -3.09 -13.86
C ARG A 102 12.90 -3.44 -12.65
N ARG A 103 12.27 -3.84 -11.54
CA ARG A 103 12.95 -4.33 -10.34
C ARG A 103 12.23 -5.56 -9.79
N PRO A 104 12.40 -6.74 -10.42
CA PRO A 104 11.85 -7.98 -9.87
C PRO A 104 12.54 -8.32 -8.54
N LEU A 105 11.77 -8.74 -7.54
CA LEU A 105 12.27 -9.28 -6.27
C LEU A 105 12.20 -10.81 -6.25
N ALA A 106 11.19 -11.37 -6.92
CA ALA A 106 10.96 -12.79 -7.16
C ALA A 106 10.06 -12.94 -8.40
N ASP A 107 9.80 -14.17 -8.86
CA ASP A 107 8.98 -14.44 -10.06
C ASP A 107 7.60 -13.75 -10.01
N GLU A 108 7.00 -13.64 -8.83
CA GLU A 108 5.69 -13.02 -8.62
C GLU A 108 5.76 -11.65 -7.94
N LEU A 109 6.97 -11.11 -7.65
CA LEU A 109 7.12 -9.86 -6.89
C LEU A 109 7.86 -8.80 -7.70
N MET A 110 7.27 -7.61 -7.77
CA MET A 110 7.82 -6.45 -8.46
C MET A 110 7.91 -5.27 -7.50
N LEU A 111 9.10 -4.68 -7.41
CA LEU A 111 9.32 -3.41 -6.73
C LEU A 111 9.14 -2.27 -7.74
N ILE A 112 8.44 -1.23 -7.32
CA ILE A 112 8.45 0.08 -7.99
C ILE A 112 8.85 1.16 -6.99
N HIS A 113 9.35 2.27 -7.52
CA HIS A 113 9.60 3.47 -6.74
C HIS A 113 8.66 4.56 -7.23
N VAL A 114 7.84 5.08 -6.31
CA VAL A 114 7.20 6.37 -6.50
C VAL A 114 8.23 7.45 -6.15
N VAL A 115 8.24 8.52 -6.94
CA VAL A 115 9.21 9.61 -6.84
C VAL A 115 8.47 10.94 -6.85
N ASP A 116 9.08 11.94 -6.23
CA ASP A 116 8.66 13.33 -6.34
C ASP A 116 9.36 13.97 -7.55
N LYS A 117 8.65 14.15 -8.66
CA LYS A 117 9.19 14.74 -9.89
C LYS A 117 9.61 16.19 -9.70
N ALA A 118 9.03 16.92 -8.74
CA ALA A 118 9.44 18.29 -8.47
C ALA A 118 10.88 18.38 -7.92
N LYS A 119 11.43 17.26 -7.44
CA LYS A 119 12.82 17.15 -6.97
C LYS A 119 13.79 16.66 -8.04
N LEU A 120 13.30 16.41 -9.25
CA LEU A 120 14.15 16.07 -10.39
C LEU A 120 14.61 17.35 -11.07
N ALA A 121 15.91 17.45 -11.36
CA ALA A 121 16.50 18.66 -11.93
C ALA A 121 15.86 19.06 -13.28
N ASP A 122 15.42 18.09 -14.07
CA ASP A 122 14.72 18.27 -15.34
C ASP A 122 13.23 17.90 -15.27
N GLY A 123 12.73 17.51 -14.09
CA GLY A 123 11.35 17.05 -13.89
C GLY A 123 11.04 15.62 -14.37
N GLU A 124 11.97 14.92 -15.03
CA GLU A 124 11.68 13.69 -15.77
C GLU A 124 12.68 12.55 -15.53
N THR A 125 13.98 12.85 -15.40
CA THR A 125 15.03 11.83 -15.36
C THR A 125 15.98 11.98 -14.17
N TRP A 126 16.35 10.83 -13.61
CA TRP A 126 17.39 10.76 -12.59
C TRP A 126 18.76 10.90 -13.23
N GLN A 127 19.55 11.84 -12.73
CA GLN A 127 20.94 11.94 -13.15
C GLN A 127 21.81 10.96 -12.35
N VAL A 128 22.87 10.47 -12.98
CA VAL A 128 23.82 9.56 -12.35
C VAL A 128 24.52 10.28 -11.19
N GLY A 129 24.43 9.70 -9.99
CA GLY A 129 25.06 10.24 -8.77
C GLY A 129 24.17 11.15 -7.93
N GLU A 130 22.92 11.40 -8.35
CA GLU A 130 21.96 12.12 -7.52
C GLU A 130 21.36 11.21 -6.44
N GLU A 131 21.35 11.70 -5.20
CA GLU A 131 20.56 11.09 -4.13
C GLU A 131 19.11 11.54 -4.25
N GLN A 132 18.19 10.58 -4.28
CA GLN A 132 16.76 10.84 -4.40
C GLN A 132 15.98 10.02 -3.39
N TYR A 133 14.99 10.66 -2.77
CA TYR A 133 14.03 9.98 -1.90
C TYR A 133 13.03 9.22 -2.76
N VAL A 134 12.92 7.92 -2.48
CA VAL A 134 12.00 7.02 -3.17
C VAL A 134 11.02 6.43 -2.19
N TYR A 135 9.82 6.17 -2.67
CA TYR A 135 8.76 5.55 -1.89
C TYR A 135 8.49 4.18 -2.48
N PRO A 136 9.08 3.12 -1.92
CA PRO A 136 9.01 1.79 -2.48
C PRO A 136 7.61 1.20 -2.31
N ILE A 137 7.10 0.57 -3.36
CA ILE A 137 5.88 -0.23 -3.33
C ILE A 137 6.20 -1.59 -3.92
N VAL A 138 5.83 -2.65 -3.21
CA VAL A 138 5.95 -4.01 -3.71
C VAL A 138 4.58 -4.45 -4.21
N LEU A 139 4.53 -4.94 -5.44
CA LEU A 139 3.38 -5.58 -6.02
C LEU A 139 3.60 -7.08 -6.10
N ARG A 140 2.56 -7.86 -5.83
CA ARG A 140 2.53 -9.31 -6.07
C ARG A 140 1.60 -9.63 -7.22
N LYS A 141 2.02 -10.55 -8.10
CA LYS A 141 1.18 -11.11 -9.14
C LYS A 141 0.35 -12.24 -8.55
N LEU A 142 -0.97 -12.09 -8.57
CA LEU A 142 -1.93 -13.14 -8.26
C LEU A 142 -2.70 -13.43 -9.54
N ASP A 143 -2.52 -14.62 -10.09
CA ASP A 143 -3.03 -15.02 -11.41
C ASP A 143 -2.69 -13.99 -12.50
N ALA A 144 -3.70 -13.25 -12.99
CA ALA A 144 -3.58 -12.25 -14.04
C ALA A 144 -3.49 -10.80 -13.52
N GLN A 145 -3.51 -10.60 -12.19
CA GLN A 145 -3.62 -9.29 -11.57
C GLN A 145 -2.43 -8.96 -10.67
N TRP A 146 -1.98 -7.71 -10.69
CA TRP A 146 -1.02 -7.19 -9.73
C TRP A 146 -1.75 -6.52 -8.56
N VAL A 147 -1.38 -6.90 -7.34
CA VAL A 147 -1.92 -6.35 -6.09
C VAL A 147 -0.81 -5.76 -5.25
N ILE A 148 -1.12 -4.80 -4.38
CA ILE A 148 -0.17 -4.17 -3.47
C ILE A 148 0.16 -5.15 -2.34
N ALA A 149 1.41 -5.59 -2.27
CA ALA A 149 1.93 -6.50 -1.26
C ALA A 149 2.70 -5.80 -0.15
N SER A 150 3.24 -4.60 -0.41
CA SER A 150 3.83 -3.73 0.62
C SER A 150 3.82 -2.28 0.18
N LEU A 151 3.69 -1.38 1.16
CA LEU A 151 3.85 0.06 1.04
C LEU A 151 5.03 0.45 1.93
N GLY A 152 5.93 1.31 1.45
CA GLY A 152 7.28 1.57 1.95
C GLY A 152 7.52 1.87 3.43
N ASN A 153 6.48 1.87 4.27
CA ASN A 153 6.55 2.01 5.72
C ASN A 153 6.11 0.75 6.51
N SER A 154 5.74 -0.35 5.84
CA SER A 154 5.41 -1.62 6.50
C SER A 154 6.56 -2.62 6.37
N PRO A 155 7.03 -3.23 7.47
CA PRO A 155 7.98 -4.34 7.38
C PRO A 155 7.31 -5.51 6.67
N LEU A 156 7.96 -6.02 5.62
CA LEU A 156 7.69 -7.35 5.11
C LEU A 156 8.06 -8.34 6.22
N THR A 157 7.08 -8.95 6.88
CA THR A 157 7.36 -10.11 7.74
C THR A 157 7.70 -11.28 6.82
N SER A 158 8.99 -11.52 6.64
CA SER A 158 9.50 -12.73 6.02
C SER A 158 9.26 -13.92 6.97
N GLN A 159 8.07 -14.53 6.90
CA GLN A 159 8.02 -15.94 7.27
C GLN A 159 8.74 -16.74 6.18
N GLY A 160 10.02 -17.01 6.42
CA GLY A 160 10.80 -18.01 5.70
C GLY A 160 11.64 -17.50 4.53
N LEU A 161 12.66 -16.70 4.80
CA LEU A 161 13.88 -16.71 3.99
C LEU A 161 15.08 -16.89 4.92
N THR A 162 15.31 -18.15 5.31
CA THR A 162 16.65 -18.58 5.70
C THR A 162 17.46 -18.67 4.42
N VAL A 163 18.28 -17.65 4.15
CA VAL A 163 19.43 -17.84 3.28
C VAL A 163 20.52 -18.43 4.17
N GLN A 164 21.09 -19.53 3.70
CA GLN A 164 22.09 -20.37 4.38
C GLN A 164 23.25 -19.58 4.96
#